data_AF-A0A090VAE9-F1
#
_entry.id   AF-A0A090VAE9-F1
#
_cell.length_a   1.000
_cell.length_b   1.000
_cell.length_c   1.000
_cell.angle_alpha   90.00
_cell.angle_beta   90.00
_cell.angle_gamma   90.00
#
_symmetry.space_group_name_H-M   'P 1'
#
loop_
_entity.id
_entity.type
_entity.pdbx_description
1 polymer ?
#
loop_
_entity_poly.entity_id
_entity_poly.type
_entity_poly.pdbx_seq_one_letter_code
_entity_poly.pdbx_strand_id
1 'polypeptide(L)'
;MKLKTEIPFVLNEIGLVDYSSEVLLFGSCFSENIGEKLEYFKFKSHQNPFGILFHPQAIYNLIENAIQHKIYTESDVFFHNEQWHCFDAHSKLSHSSKTDLINQLNTQVVATGNCVKNASHIIITLGTAWFIILLKPIM
;
A
#
# COMPACT_ATOMS: atom_id res chain seq x y z
N MET A 1 -36.62 5.20 21.23
CA MET A 1 -35.64 6.02 20.46
C MET A 1 -35.24 5.23 19.22
N LYS A 2 -35.41 5.79 18.02
CA LYS A 2 -34.99 5.15 16.75
C LYS A 2 -33.54 5.55 16.48
N LEU A 3 -32.58 4.67 16.77
CA LEU A 3 -31.13 4.89 16.63
C LEU A 3 -30.60 4.53 15.23
N LYS A 4 -31.47 4.51 14.22
CA LYS A 4 -31.12 4.08 12.87
C LYS A 4 -31.70 5.07 11.87
N THR A 5 -30.87 5.49 10.93
CA THR A 5 -31.30 6.24 9.74
C THR A 5 -31.64 5.23 8.66
N GLU A 6 -32.91 5.17 8.26
CA GLU A 6 -33.31 4.40 7.09
C GLU A 6 -32.94 5.21 5.84
N ILE A 7 -31.89 4.76 5.15
CA ILE A 7 -31.46 5.37 3.89
C ILE A 7 -32.06 4.53 2.75
N PRO A 8 -32.84 5.11 1.84
CA PRO A 8 -33.32 4.38 0.67
C PRO A 8 -32.10 3.99 -0.18
N PHE A 9 -31.84 2.69 -0.27
CA PHE A 9 -30.74 2.16 -1.05
C PHE A 9 -31.23 1.82 -2.46
N VAL A 10 -30.72 2.55 -3.45
CA VAL A 10 -30.85 2.18 -4.85
C VAL A 10 -29.53 1.51 -5.23
N LEU A 11 -29.60 0.22 -5.60
CA LEU A 11 -28.42 -0.49 -6.05
C LEU A 11 -27.92 0.16 -7.35
N ASN A 12 -26.67 0.62 -7.34
CA ASN A 12 -25.97 0.98 -8.56
C ASN A 12 -25.12 -0.24 -8.97
N GLU A 13 -25.40 -0.81 -10.14
CA GLU A 13 -24.69 -2.00 -10.63
C GLU A 13 -23.29 -1.67 -11.16
N ILE A 14 -22.97 -0.40 -11.34
CA ILE A 14 -21.66 0.05 -11.82
C ILE A 14 -20.63 -0.05 -10.70
N GLY A 15 -19.52 -0.76 -10.97
CA GLY A 15 -18.39 -0.86 -10.04
C GLY A 15 -18.62 -1.80 -8.86
N LEU A 16 -19.51 -2.79 -9.01
CA LEU A 16 -19.64 -3.87 -8.04
C LEU A 16 -18.41 -4.78 -8.09
N VAL A 17 -17.97 -5.22 -6.91
CA VAL A 17 -16.86 -6.17 -6.77
C VAL A 17 -17.41 -7.59 -6.86
N ASP A 18 -16.91 -8.36 -7.81
CA ASP A 18 -17.23 -9.76 -8.03
C ASP A 18 -15.96 -10.62 -8.19
N TYR A 19 -16.09 -11.92 -8.47
CA TYR A 19 -14.95 -12.83 -8.61
C TYR A 19 -14.08 -12.59 -9.85
N SER A 20 -14.55 -11.80 -10.81
CA SER A 20 -13.73 -11.35 -11.94
C SER A 20 -12.85 -10.15 -11.59
N SER A 21 -13.17 -9.46 -10.50
CA SER A 21 -12.49 -8.25 -10.06
C SER A 21 -11.09 -8.53 -9.54
N GLU A 22 -10.16 -7.64 -9.86
CA GLU A 22 -8.80 -7.61 -9.33
C GLU A 22 -8.67 -6.39 -8.42
N VAL A 23 -8.66 -6.63 -7.11
CA VAL A 23 -8.79 -5.58 -6.09
C VAL A 23 -7.43 -5.28 -5.47
N LEU A 24 -6.97 -4.03 -5.60
CA LEU A 24 -5.76 -3.56 -4.97
C LEU A 24 -6.09 -2.67 -3.77
N LEU A 25 -5.58 -3.02 -2.60
CA LEU A 25 -5.82 -2.30 -1.35
C LEU A 25 -4.54 -1.62 -0.86
N PHE A 26 -4.61 -0.32 -0.63
CA PHE A 26 -3.57 0.47 0.05
C PHE A 26 -4.14 1.07 1.33
N GLY A 27 -3.30 1.27 2.34
CA GLY A 27 -3.69 2.07 3.49
C GLY A 27 -3.32 1.49 4.84
N SER A 28 -4.11 1.92 5.82
CA SER A 28 -4.02 1.53 7.23
C SER A 28 -4.24 0.03 7.47
N CYS A 29 -4.19 -0.37 8.74
CA CYS A 29 -4.59 -1.71 9.18
C CYS A 29 -6.02 -2.09 8.77
N PHE A 30 -6.90 -1.11 8.49
CA PHE A 30 -8.22 -1.40 7.93
C PHE A 30 -8.12 -2.09 6.57
N SER A 31 -7.19 -1.66 5.70
CA SER A 31 -6.97 -2.31 4.40
C SER A 31 -6.51 -3.76 4.56
N GLU A 32 -5.67 -4.07 5.57
CA GLU A 32 -5.27 -5.46 5.86
C GLU A 32 -6.46 -6.30 6.32
N ASN A 33 -7.28 -5.78 7.24
CA ASN A 33 -8.47 -6.50 7.74
C ASN A 33 -9.50 -6.79 6.64
N ILE A 34 -9.68 -5.86 5.68
CA ILE A 34 -10.58 -6.07 4.55
C ILE A 34 -9.95 -7.00 3.51
N GLY A 35 -8.67 -6.85 3.23
CA GLY A 35 -7.96 -7.72 2.29
C GLY A 35 -7.91 -9.17 2.76
N GLU A 36 -7.69 -9.43 4.06
CA GLU A 36 -7.79 -10.77 4.64
C GLU A 36 -9.16 -11.42 4.42
N LYS A 37 -10.25 -10.64 4.50
CA LYS A 37 -11.60 -11.13 4.20
C LYS A 37 -11.77 -11.45 2.72
N LEU A 38 -11.29 -10.58 1.84
CA LEU A 38 -11.32 -10.82 0.38
C LEU A 38 -10.54 -12.09 0.02
N GLU A 39 -9.36 -12.28 0.60
CA GLU A 39 -8.54 -13.48 0.44
C GLU A 39 -9.24 -14.73 0.99
N TYR A 40 -9.84 -14.66 2.18
CA TYR A 40 -10.63 -15.75 2.76
C TYR A 40 -11.72 -16.22 1.80
N PHE A 41 -12.45 -15.27 1.19
CA PHE A 41 -13.49 -15.54 0.20
C PHE A 41 -12.94 -15.78 -1.23
N LYS A 42 -11.62 -15.89 -1.43
CA LYS A 42 -10.98 -16.19 -2.73
C LYS A 42 -11.16 -15.13 -3.82
N PHE A 43 -11.41 -13.89 -3.45
CA PHE A 43 -11.29 -12.77 -4.38
C PHE A 43 -9.83 -12.58 -4.76
N LYS A 44 -9.59 -12.20 -6.03
CA LYS A 44 -8.26 -11.79 -6.47
C LYS A 44 -7.96 -10.43 -5.86
N SER A 45 -7.13 -10.41 -4.83
CA SER A 45 -6.77 -9.18 -4.14
C SER A 45 -5.29 -9.12 -3.79
N HIS A 46 -4.75 -7.91 -3.83
CA HIS A 46 -3.40 -7.58 -3.42
C HIS A 46 -3.48 -6.45 -2.40
N GLN A 47 -2.78 -6.60 -1.28
CA GLN A 47 -2.87 -5.66 -0.16
C GLN A 47 -1.50 -5.15 0.25
N ASN A 48 -1.39 -3.83 0.46
CA ASN A 48 -0.28 -3.16 1.12
C ASN A 48 1.10 -3.74 0.74
N PRO A 49 1.51 -3.68 -0.55
CA PRO A 49 2.73 -4.34 -1.00
C PRO A 49 3.96 -3.85 -0.20
N PHE A 50 4.06 -2.55 0.08
CA PHE A 50 5.14 -1.97 0.88
C PHE A 50 4.84 -1.96 2.39
N GLY A 51 3.88 -2.77 2.83
CA GLY A 51 3.29 -2.73 4.17
C GLY A 51 2.34 -1.55 4.37
N ILE A 52 1.96 -1.30 5.62
CA ILE A 52 0.96 -0.29 5.98
C ILE A 52 1.51 1.12 5.74
N LEU A 53 1.09 1.73 4.63
CA LEU A 53 1.27 3.15 4.35
C LEU A 53 -0.11 3.80 4.37
N PHE A 54 -0.38 4.62 5.38
CA PHE A 54 -1.69 5.25 5.60
C PHE A 54 -1.66 6.77 5.43
N HIS A 55 -0.48 7.32 5.12
CA HIS A 55 -0.29 8.72 4.80
C HIS A 55 -0.54 8.96 3.30
N PRO A 56 -1.37 9.94 2.88
CA PRO A 56 -1.69 10.18 1.47
C PRO A 56 -0.46 10.35 0.57
N GLN A 57 0.51 11.16 0.97
CA GLN A 57 1.75 11.37 0.20
C GLN A 57 2.58 10.10 0.06
N ALA A 58 2.61 9.23 1.07
CA ALA A 58 3.40 8.00 1.00
C ALA A 58 2.77 7.02 0.02
N ILE A 59 1.43 6.91 0.03
CA ILE A 59 0.67 6.11 -0.93
C ILE A 59 0.85 6.67 -2.35
N TYR A 60 0.77 8.00 -2.52
CA TYR A 60 1.04 8.65 -3.81
C TYR A 60 2.43 8.28 -4.33
N ASN A 61 3.49 8.50 -3.52
CA ASN A 61 4.86 8.20 -3.91
C ASN A 61 5.03 6.71 -4.26
N LEU A 62 4.43 5.80 -3.49
CA LEU A 62 4.45 4.37 -3.79
C LEU A 62 3.84 4.07 -5.17
N ILE A 63 2.64 4.60 -5.44
CA ILE A 63 1.95 4.36 -6.72
C ILE A 63 2.74 4.97 -7.88
N GLU A 64 3.25 6.19 -7.72
CA GLU A 64 4.10 6.85 -8.73
C GLU A 64 5.37 6.04 -9.00
N ASN A 65 6.09 5.63 -7.95
CA ASN A 65 7.29 4.79 -8.05
C ASN A 65 6.98 3.45 -8.74
N ALA A 66 5.82 2.85 -8.44
CA ALA A 66 5.38 1.59 -9.05
C ALA A 66 5.11 1.74 -10.56
N ILE A 67 4.43 2.82 -10.96
CA ILE A 67 4.12 3.12 -12.36
C ILE A 67 5.40 3.48 -13.13
N GLN A 68 6.31 4.24 -12.52
CA GLN A 68 7.57 4.66 -13.14
C GLN A 68 8.67 3.58 -13.08
N HIS A 69 8.38 2.43 -12.44
CA HIS A 69 9.37 1.38 -12.21
C HIS A 69 10.65 1.89 -11.53
N LYS A 70 10.49 2.68 -10.45
CA LYS A 70 11.61 3.19 -9.63
C LYS A 70 12.58 2.04 -9.32
N ILE A 71 13.87 2.30 -9.55
CA ILE A 71 14.94 1.41 -9.15
C ILE A 71 15.45 1.87 -7.78
N TYR A 72 15.18 1.08 -6.75
CA TYR A 72 15.75 1.28 -5.41
C TYR A 72 17.23 0.87 -5.41
N THR A 73 18.04 1.71 -4.79
CA THR A 73 19.49 1.56 -4.74
C THR A 73 20.00 1.69 -3.31
N GLU A 74 21.31 1.62 -3.14
CA GLU A 74 21.96 1.79 -1.86
C GLU A 74 21.70 3.15 -1.18
N SER A 75 21.37 4.20 -1.94
CA SER A 75 21.04 5.52 -1.39
C SER A 75 19.62 5.65 -0.85
N ASP A 76 18.74 4.70 -1.19
CA ASP A 76 17.35 4.68 -0.74
C ASP A 76 17.18 3.97 0.62
N VAL A 77 18.21 3.26 1.08
CA VAL A 77 18.18 2.46 2.30
C VAL A 77 19.17 2.96 3.35
N PHE A 78 18.83 2.80 4.62
CA PHE A 78 19.67 3.19 5.74
C PHE A 78 19.70 2.11 6.82
N PHE A 79 20.82 2.02 7.53
CA PHE A 79 21.00 1.05 8.60
C PHE A 79 20.65 1.67 9.96
N HIS A 80 19.75 1.03 10.69
CA HIS A 80 19.34 1.45 12.03
C HIS A 80 18.81 0.24 12.82
N ASN A 81 19.10 0.17 14.12
CA ASN A 81 18.69 -0.95 14.99
C ASN A 81 18.98 -2.32 14.38
N GLU A 82 20.23 -2.53 13.94
CA GLU A 82 20.73 -3.81 13.41
C GLU A 82 20.04 -4.30 12.12
N GLN A 83 19.25 -3.45 11.47
CA GLN A 83 18.53 -3.76 10.25
C GLN A 83 18.65 -2.62 9.22
N TRP A 84 18.44 -2.96 7.96
CA TRP A 84 18.27 -2.00 6.87
C TRP A 84 16.80 -1.64 6.72
N HIS A 85 16.54 -0.37 6.46
CA HIS A 85 15.21 0.23 6.33
C HIS A 85 15.14 1.10 5.07
N CYS A 86 13.93 1.39 4.61
CA CYS A 86 13.64 2.34 3.53
C CYS A 86 12.49 3.25 3.98
N PHE A 87 12.59 4.57 3.76
CA PHE A 87 11.52 5.50 4.14
C PHE A 87 10.24 5.33 3.32
N ASP A 88 10.34 4.72 2.14
CA ASP A 88 9.20 4.42 1.28
C ASP A 88 8.44 3.14 1.71
N ALA A 89 8.96 2.40 2.70
CA ALA A 89 8.42 1.10 3.12
C ALA A 89 8.10 1.06 4.62
N HIS A 90 7.07 0.28 4.99
CA HIS A 90 6.82 -0.05 6.38
C HIS A 90 7.95 -0.94 6.93
N SER A 91 8.28 -0.82 8.21
CA SER A 91 9.36 -1.56 8.88
C SER A 91 9.21 -3.08 8.86
N LYS A 92 8.04 -3.59 8.47
CA LYS A 92 7.80 -5.02 8.21
C LYS A 92 8.68 -5.57 7.09
N LEU A 93 9.12 -4.71 6.17
CA LEU A 93 10.01 -5.08 5.07
C LEU A 93 11.49 -4.97 5.44
N SER A 94 11.82 -4.37 6.59
CA SER A 94 13.20 -4.20 7.03
C SER A 94 13.91 -5.54 7.15
N HIS A 95 15.20 -5.54 6.82
CA HIS A 95 15.97 -6.78 6.69
C HIS A 95 17.40 -6.61 7.20
N SER A 96 18.00 -7.66 7.76
CA SER A 96 19.39 -7.62 8.26
C SER A 96 20.42 -7.46 7.15
N SER A 97 20.10 -7.95 5.96
CA SER A 97 20.91 -7.84 4.73
C SER A 97 20.40 -6.70 3.83
N LYS A 98 21.32 -5.77 3.51
CA LYS A 98 21.07 -4.62 2.63
C LYS A 98 20.58 -5.05 1.24
N THR A 99 21.29 -6.02 0.67
CA THR A 99 21.05 -6.51 -0.68
C THR A 99 19.66 -7.15 -0.79
N ASP A 100 19.26 -7.91 0.23
CA ASP A 100 17.94 -8.56 0.24
C ASP A 100 16.81 -7.54 0.35
N LEU A 101 16.96 -6.50 1.18
CA LEU A 101 15.99 -5.40 1.22
C LEU A 101 15.86 -4.72 -0.15
N ILE A 102 16.97 -4.35 -0.79
CA ILE A 102 16.95 -3.68 -2.10
C ILE A 102 16.30 -4.58 -3.16
N ASN A 103 16.64 -5.87 -3.18
CA ASN A 103 16.04 -6.84 -4.10
C ASN A 103 14.54 -7.00 -3.86
N GLN A 104 14.11 -7.05 -2.60
CA GLN A 104 12.70 -7.12 -2.23
C GLN A 104 11.94 -5.87 -2.69
N LEU A 105 12.45 -4.68 -2.41
CA LEU A 105 11.84 -3.41 -2.84
C LEU A 105 11.70 -3.34 -4.37
N ASN A 106 12.75 -3.70 -5.11
CA ASN A 106 12.76 -3.71 -6.58
C ASN A 106 11.82 -4.77 -7.18
N THR A 107 11.73 -5.95 -6.55
CA THR A 107 10.76 -6.97 -6.99
C THR A 107 9.33 -6.48 -6.76
N GLN A 108 9.10 -5.84 -5.61
CA GLN A 108 7.78 -5.46 -5.18
C GLN A 108 7.25 -4.21 -5.88
N VAL A 109 8.10 -3.24 -6.23
CA VAL A 109 7.70 -2.06 -7.01
C VAL A 109 7.23 -2.46 -8.41
N VAL A 110 7.91 -3.42 -9.04
CA VAL A 110 7.51 -3.96 -10.35
C VAL A 110 6.19 -4.74 -10.24
N ALA A 111 6.07 -5.62 -9.23
CA ALA A 111 4.84 -6.36 -8.99
C ALA A 111 3.65 -5.41 -8.71
N THR A 112 3.88 -4.37 -7.91
CA THR A 112 2.87 -3.34 -7.61
C THR A 112 2.46 -2.59 -8.88
N GLY A 113 3.41 -2.21 -9.74
CA GLY A 113 3.10 -1.54 -11.02
C GLY A 113 2.19 -2.39 -11.91
N ASN A 114 2.45 -3.71 -11.97
CA ASN A 114 1.58 -4.65 -12.68
C ASN A 114 0.18 -4.74 -12.06
N CYS A 115 0.09 -4.82 -10.73
CA CYS A 115 -1.20 -4.82 -10.02
C CYS A 115 -1.98 -3.53 -10.28
N VAL A 116 -1.33 -2.36 -10.21
CA VAL A 116 -1.96 -1.06 -10.48
C VAL A 116 -2.52 -1.00 -11.91
N LYS A 117 -1.77 -1.54 -12.88
CA LYS A 117 -2.19 -1.56 -14.29
C LYS A 117 -3.38 -2.48 -14.56
N ASN A 118 -3.46 -3.60 -13.85
CA ASN A 118 -4.48 -4.64 -14.09
C ASN A 118 -5.68 -4.55 -13.14
N ALA A 119 -5.57 -3.77 -12.05
CA ALA A 119 -6.63 -3.65 -11.06
C ALA A 119 -7.92 -3.10 -11.69
N SER A 120 -9.04 -3.78 -11.42
CA SER A 120 -10.36 -3.23 -11.71
C SER A 120 -10.82 -2.27 -10.61
N HIS A 121 -10.32 -2.45 -9.39
CA HIS A 121 -10.65 -1.62 -8.24
C HIS A 121 -9.40 -1.30 -7.43
N ILE A 122 -9.24 -0.02 -7.08
CA ILE A 122 -8.21 0.44 -6.13
C ILE A 122 -8.93 1.03 -4.92
N ILE A 123 -8.68 0.46 -3.76
CA ILE A 123 -9.26 0.90 -2.48
C ILE A 123 -8.15 1.51 -1.63
N ILE A 124 -8.34 2.73 -1.17
CA ILE A 124 -7.34 3.47 -0.37
C ILE A 124 -7.95 3.84 0.98
N THR A 125 -7.33 3.39 2.07
CA THR A 125 -7.75 3.74 3.44
C THR A 125 -6.71 4.62 4.12
N LEU A 126 -7.01 5.92 4.18
CA LEU A 126 -6.12 6.93 4.77
C LEU A 126 -6.26 6.94 6.29
N GLY A 127 -5.14 7.12 7.00
CA GLY A 127 -5.10 7.10 8.47
C GLY A 127 -4.73 8.43 9.11
N THR A 128 -4.37 9.45 8.34
CA THR A 128 -4.01 10.79 8.84
C THR A 128 -4.09 11.85 7.75
N ALA A 129 -4.29 13.10 8.16
CA ALA A 129 -4.18 14.29 7.31
C ALA A 129 -2.84 15.03 7.47
N TRP A 130 -1.93 14.52 8.32
CA TRP A 130 -0.67 15.17 8.69
C TRP A 130 0.53 14.39 8.18
N PHE A 131 1.48 15.10 7.56
CA PHE A 131 2.78 14.55 7.15
C PHE A 131 3.92 15.10 8.02
N ILE A 132 4.95 14.29 8.25
CA ILE A 132 6.18 14.71 8.91
C ILE A 132 7.34 14.47 7.94
N ILE A 133 8.13 15.51 7.69
CA ILE A 133 9.34 15.44 6.86
C ILE A 133 10.55 15.48 7.78
N LEU A 134 11.47 14.53 7.60
CA LEU A 134 12.80 14.63 8.20
C LEU A 134 13.63 15.62 7.37
N LEU A 135 13.83 16.82 7.89
CA LEU A 135 14.74 17.79 7.30
C LEU A 135 16.17 17.32 7.58
N LYS A 136 16.96 17.07 6.52
CA LYS A 136 18.41 16.92 6.71
C LYS A 136 18.96 18.23 7.27
N PRO A 137 19.88 18.18 8.26
CA PRO A 137 20.52 19.41 8.74
C PRO A 137 21.15 20.14 7.56
N ILE A 138 20.84 21.42 7.44
CA ILE A 138 21.51 22.33 6.51
C ILE A 138 22.95 22.42 7.02
N MET A 139 23.88 21.91 6.22
CA MET A 139 25.31 21.95 6.51
C MET A 139 25.88 23.34 6.20
#